data_AF-A0A2V8ZXH7-F1
#
_entry.id   AF-A0A2V8ZXH7-F1
#
_cell.length_a   1.000
_cell.length_b   1.000
_cell.length_c   1.000
_cell.angle_alpha   90.00
_cell.angle_beta   90.00
_cell.angle_gamma   90.00
#
_symmetry.space_group_name_H-M   'P 1'
#
loop_
_entity.id
_entity.type
_entity.pdbx_description
1 polymer ?
#
loop_
_entity_poly.entity_id
_entity_poly.type
_entity_poly.pdbx_seq_one_letter_code
_entity_poly.pdbx_strand_id
1 'polypeptide(L)'
;MEERKNNTPPGEQGRFVRRIHLRIRWTRCQESWIRSLYRRRWLGRQLEYKQSWAGGLVEYQSEAYSRQQCPACGYSSALNRKTQEGFRCVWPTWGTSGNADEVAGQNQLRRFLQQR
;
A
#
# COMPACT_ATOMS: atom_id res chain seq x y z
N MET A 1 51.01 22.74 -33.00
CA MET A 1 52.16 22.32 -32.18
C MET A 1 51.70 22.46 -30.75
N GLU A 2 51.01 21.42 -30.27
CA GLU A 2 51.58 20.45 -29.32
C GLU A 2 51.80 21.15 -27.97
N GLU A 3 51.14 20.81 -26.87
CA GLU A 3 51.00 19.44 -26.38
C GLU A 3 49.97 19.41 -25.23
N ARG A 4 49.01 18.49 -25.33
CA ARG A 4 48.08 18.14 -24.27
C ARG A 4 48.83 17.37 -23.20
N LYS A 5 48.98 17.91 -21.99
CA LYS A 5 49.34 17.10 -20.82
C LYS A 5 48.06 16.68 -20.10
N ASN A 6 47.54 15.55 -20.56
CA ASN A 6 46.46 14.79 -19.92
C ASN A 6 46.90 14.38 -18.51
N ASN A 7 46.39 15.05 -17.49
CA ASN A 7 46.47 14.57 -16.11
C ASN A 7 45.31 13.58 -15.87
N THR A 8 45.45 12.36 -16.39
CA THR A 8 44.59 11.24 -16.02
C THR A 8 45.33 10.40 -14.98
N PRO A 9 44.79 10.21 -13.77
CA PRO A 9 45.44 9.41 -12.73
C PRO A 9 45.49 7.92 -13.12
N PRO A 10 46.52 7.18 -12.67
CA PRO A 10 46.70 5.77 -13.01
C PRO A 10 45.75 4.93 -12.15
N GLY A 11 44.56 4.64 -12.67
CA GLY A 11 43.56 3.87 -11.90
C GLY A 11 42.44 3.22 -12.69
N GLU A 12 42.35 3.39 -14.01
CA GLU A 12 41.30 2.76 -14.82
C GLU A 12 41.86 1.64 -15.69
N GLN A 13 42.46 0.64 -15.04
CA GLN A 13 42.57 -0.67 -15.66
C GLN A 13 41.19 -1.32 -15.63
N GLY A 14 40.51 -1.24 -16.77
CA GLY A 14 39.38 -2.07 -17.20
C GLY A 14 38.60 -2.78 -16.09
N ARG A 15 37.64 -2.08 -15.48
CA ARG A 15 36.56 -2.77 -14.78
C ARG A 15 35.72 -3.47 -15.84
N PHE A 16 36.07 -4.72 -16.12
CA PHE A 16 35.27 -5.67 -16.87
C PHE A 16 33.91 -5.74 -16.16
N VAL A 17 32.96 -4.88 -16.55
CA VAL A 17 31.59 -4.96 -16.05
C VAL A 17 31.04 -6.20 -16.70
N ARG A 18 31.26 -7.36 -16.05
CA ARG A 18 30.59 -8.60 -16.41
C ARG A 18 29.13 -8.21 -16.47
N ARG A 19 28.57 -8.23 -17.67
CA ARG A 19 27.15 -7.99 -17.90
C ARG A 19 26.45 -9.18 -17.23
N ILE A 20 26.16 -9.05 -15.94
CA ILE A 20 25.41 -10.04 -15.19
C ILE A 20 24.00 -9.97 -15.77
N HIS A 21 23.74 -10.79 -16.79
CA HIS A 21 22.39 -11.04 -17.25
C HIS A 21 21.69 -11.86 -16.19
N LEU A 22 21.11 -11.18 -15.19
CA LEU A 22 20.14 -11.78 -14.29
C LEU A 22 18.88 -12.07 -15.12
N ARG A 23 18.80 -13.27 -15.68
CA ARG A 23 17.60 -13.77 -16.35
C ARG A 23 16.62 -14.24 -15.29
N ILE A 24 15.95 -13.29 -14.65
CA ILE A 24 14.94 -13.62 -13.64
C ILE A 24 13.68 -14.07 -14.37
N ARG A 25 13.36 -15.36 -14.26
CA ARG A 25 12.11 -15.93 -14.76
C ARG A 25 11.06 -15.80 -13.67
N TRP A 26 10.24 -14.76 -13.77
CA TRP A 26 9.15 -14.55 -12.83
C TRP A 26 7.97 -15.46 -13.16
N THR A 27 7.37 -16.06 -12.14
CA THR A 27 6.07 -16.71 -12.29
C THR A 27 4.97 -15.65 -12.31
N ARG A 28 3.87 -15.89 -13.05
CA ARG A 28 2.73 -14.94 -13.17
C ARG A 28 2.17 -14.49 -11.82
N CYS A 29 2.29 -15.32 -10.78
CA CYS A 29 1.85 -15.00 -9.42
C CYS A 29 2.77 -13.98 -8.73
N GLN A 30 4.09 -14.07 -8.94
CA GLN A 30 5.07 -13.12 -8.40
C GLN A 30 4.94 -11.73 -9.05
N GLU A 31 4.67 -11.67 -10.35
CA GLU A 31 4.45 -10.39 -11.05
C GLU A 31 3.21 -9.65 -10.53
N SER A 32 2.12 -10.37 -10.27
CA SER A 32 0.89 -9.80 -9.71
C SER A 32 1.12 -9.16 -8.34
N TRP A 33 1.85 -9.85 -7.45
CA TRP A 33 2.15 -9.36 -6.11
C TRP A 33 3.04 -8.12 -6.13
N ILE A 34 4.12 -8.14 -6.92
CA ILE A 34 5.03 -6.99 -7.09
C ILE A 34 4.27 -5.78 -7.66
N ARG A 35 3.40 -6.00 -8.65
CA ARG A 35 2.58 -4.93 -9.25
C ARG A 35 1.61 -4.32 -8.24
N SER A 36 0.97 -5.15 -7.39
CA SER A 36 0.10 -4.68 -6.31
C SER A 36 0.85 -3.86 -5.26
N LEU A 37 2.06 -4.29 -4.88
CA LEU A 37 2.93 -3.56 -3.96
C LEU A 37 3.35 -2.20 -4.54
N TYR A 38 3.81 -2.18 -5.79
CA TYR A 38 4.24 -0.96 -6.46
C TYR A 38 3.08 0.04 -6.59
N ARG A 39 1.89 -0.45 -6.97
CA ARG A 39 0.67 0.38 -7.04
C ARG A 39 0.36 1.03 -5.69
N ARG A 40 0.35 0.26 -4.59
CA ARG A 40 0.12 0.79 -3.24
C ARG A 40 1.15 1.84 -2.83
N ARG A 41 2.45 1.56 -3.05
CA ARG A 41 3.53 2.52 -2.73
C ARG A 41 3.45 3.80 -3.55
N TRP A 42 3.12 3.69 -4.84
CA TRP A 42 2.96 4.85 -5.71
C TRP A 42 1.78 5.72 -5.28
N LEU A 43 0.62 5.13 -4.96
CA LEU A 43 -0.54 5.84 -4.42
C LEU A 43 -0.23 6.59 -3.11
N GLY A 44 0.48 5.95 -2.17
CA GLY A 44 0.90 6.61 -0.92
C GLY A 44 1.71 7.88 -1.16
N ARG A 45 2.69 7.82 -2.06
CA ARG A 45 3.49 9.01 -2.45
C ARG A 45 2.66 10.11 -3.10
N GLN A 46 1.66 9.76 -3.91
CA GLN A 46 0.76 10.76 -4.51
C GLN A 46 -0.09 11.45 -3.45
N LEU A 47 -0.56 10.71 -2.45
CA LEU A 47 -1.34 11.26 -1.33
C LEU A 47 -0.50 12.20 -0.47
N GLU A 48 0.71 11.79 -0.08
CA GLU A 48 1.65 12.63 0.69
C GLU A 48 2.00 13.92 -0.05
N TYR A 49 2.29 13.81 -1.35
CA TYR A 49 2.56 14.98 -2.19
C TYR A 49 1.38 15.95 -2.19
N LYS A 50 0.16 15.48 -2.46
CA LYS A 50 -1.03 16.35 -2.48
C LYS A 50 -1.38 16.91 -1.10
N GLN A 51 -1.23 16.12 -0.04
CA GLN A 51 -1.51 16.59 1.31
C GLN A 51 -0.51 17.63 1.79
N SER A 52 0.78 17.48 1.48
CA SER A 52 1.77 18.51 1.82
C SER A 52 1.46 19.85 1.16
N TRP A 53 0.89 19.85 -0.05
CA TRP A 53 0.44 21.07 -0.73
C TRP A 53 -0.78 21.70 -0.08
N ALA A 54 -1.68 20.88 0.48
CA ALA A 54 -2.86 21.33 1.20
C ALA A 54 -2.59 21.65 2.69
N GLY A 55 -1.35 21.44 3.18
CA GLY A 55 -1.01 21.56 4.60
C GLY A 55 -1.59 20.45 5.49
N GLY A 56 -2.05 19.35 4.89
CA GLY A 56 -2.62 18.20 5.58
C GLY A 56 -1.59 17.15 5.96
N LEU A 57 -1.98 16.24 6.86
CA LEU A 57 -1.19 15.09 7.28
C LEU A 57 -1.71 13.79 6.63
N VAL A 58 -0.82 12.82 6.43
CA VAL A 58 -1.14 11.47 6.00
C VAL A 58 -0.65 10.50 7.07
N GLU A 59 -1.57 9.77 7.67
CA GLU A 59 -1.26 8.73 8.65
C GLU A 59 -1.71 7.37 8.11
N TYR A 60 -0.81 6.39 8.16
CA TYR A 60 -1.08 5.02 7.71
C TYR A 60 -1.57 4.17 8.86
N GLN A 61 -2.74 3.55 8.70
CA GLN A 61 -3.32 2.66 9.71
C GLN A 61 -3.57 1.25 9.16
N SER A 62 -3.64 0.28 10.08
CA SER A 62 -3.92 -1.10 9.70
C SER A 62 -5.42 -1.29 9.38
N GLU A 63 -5.69 -1.81 8.18
CA GLU A 63 -7.05 -2.15 7.73
C GLU A 63 -7.56 -3.49 8.28
N ALA A 64 -6.80 -4.16 9.16
CA ALA A 64 -7.09 -5.53 9.60
C ALA A 64 -8.53 -5.63 10.15
N TYR A 65 -9.31 -6.54 9.57
CA TYR A 65 -10.71 -6.84 9.93
C TYR A 65 -11.70 -5.66 9.86
N SER A 66 -11.30 -4.51 9.31
CA SER A 66 -12.14 -3.30 9.21
C SER A 66 -13.42 -3.50 8.39
N ARG A 67 -13.40 -4.43 7.43
CA ARG A 67 -14.55 -4.75 6.55
C ARG A 67 -15.46 -5.85 7.11
N GLN A 68 -15.06 -6.49 8.21
CA GLN A 68 -15.77 -7.60 8.85
C GLN A 68 -16.31 -7.21 10.24
N GLN A 69 -15.80 -6.14 10.82
CA GLN A 69 -16.24 -5.60 12.10
C GLN A 69 -17.45 -4.70 11.90
N CYS A 70 -18.50 -4.91 12.70
CA CYS A 70 -19.63 -4.01 12.71
C CYS A 70 -19.32 -2.75 13.52
N PRO A 71 -19.59 -1.54 12.98
CA PRO A 71 -19.26 -0.28 13.64
C PRO A 71 -20.16 0.01 14.87
N ALA A 72 -21.38 -0.55 14.89
CA ALA A 72 -22.33 -0.40 15.98
C ALA A 72 -22.01 -1.33 17.16
N CYS A 73 -21.73 -2.61 16.89
CA CYS A 73 -21.57 -3.62 17.94
C CYS A 73 -20.15 -4.07 18.23
N GLY A 74 -19.20 -3.77 17.36
CA GLY A 74 -17.81 -4.24 17.47
C GLY A 74 -17.60 -5.72 17.12
N TYR A 75 -18.68 -6.50 16.88
CA TYR A 75 -18.57 -7.92 16.52
C TYR A 75 -17.94 -8.08 15.13
N SER A 76 -16.87 -8.89 15.07
CA SER A 76 -16.18 -9.27 13.84
C SER A 76 -16.45 -10.72 13.50
N SER A 77 -16.97 -10.98 12.30
CA SER A 77 -17.19 -12.33 11.79
C SER A 77 -17.04 -12.37 10.28
N ALA A 78 -16.53 -13.48 9.74
CA ALA A 78 -16.46 -13.69 8.29
C ALA A 78 -17.85 -13.67 7.66
N LEU A 79 -18.88 -14.09 8.39
CA LEU A 79 -20.27 -14.08 7.91
C LEU A 79 -20.84 -12.67 7.76
N ASN A 80 -20.20 -11.66 8.37
CA ASN A 80 -20.63 -10.26 8.21
C ASN A 80 -20.38 -9.72 6.79
N ARG A 81 -19.42 -10.30 6.06
CA ARG A 81 -19.08 -9.92 4.68
C ARG A 81 -19.03 -11.17 3.80
N LYS A 82 -20.20 -11.54 3.26
CA LYS A 82 -20.35 -12.71 2.38
C LYS A 82 -19.93 -12.44 0.94
N THR A 83 -20.10 -11.21 0.46
CA THR A 83 -19.71 -10.78 -0.88
C THR A 83 -18.69 -9.65 -0.79
N GLN A 84 -18.02 -9.35 -1.90
CA GLN A 84 -17.01 -8.29 -1.91
C GLN A 84 -17.60 -6.94 -1.48
N GLU A 85 -18.81 -6.61 -1.93
CA GLU A 85 -19.46 -5.32 -1.68
C GLU A 85 -20.46 -5.35 -0.53
N GLY A 86 -21.07 -6.51 -0.26
CA GLY A 86 -22.15 -6.63 0.71
C GLY A 86 -21.67 -6.84 2.14
N PHE A 87 -22.14 -5.98 3.04
CA PHE A 87 -22.00 -6.15 4.49
C PHE A 87 -23.37 -6.32 5.15
N ARG A 88 -23.47 -7.30 6.05
CA ARG A 88 -24.63 -7.49 6.94
C ARG A 88 -24.17 -8.06 8.27
N CYS A 89 -24.37 -7.33 9.34
CA CYS A 89 -24.09 -7.81 10.69
C CYS A 89 -24.96 -9.04 10.99
N VAL A 90 -24.32 -10.14 11.42
CA VAL A 90 -25.02 -11.38 11.83
C VAL A 90 -25.56 -11.28 13.25
N TRP A 91 -25.16 -10.26 14.01
CA TRP A 91 -25.61 -10.10 15.38
C TRP A 91 -27.13 -9.77 15.43
N PRO A 92 -27.94 -10.48 16.24
CA PRO A 92 -29.40 -10.44 16.16
C PRO A 92 -30.04 -9.07 16.43
N THR A 93 -29.39 -8.20 17.21
CA THR A 93 -29.99 -6.97 17.73
C THR A 93 -29.71 -5.71 16.93
N TRP A 94 -28.62 -5.65 16.13
CA TRP A 94 -28.24 -4.41 15.43
C TRP A 94 -28.63 -4.37 13.97
N GLY A 95 -28.55 -5.50 13.25
CA GLY A 95 -29.01 -5.60 11.86
C GLY A 95 -28.33 -4.65 10.86
N THR A 96 -27.16 -4.06 11.17
CA THR A 96 -26.48 -3.11 10.27
C THR A 96 -26.17 -3.76 8.92
N SER A 97 -26.66 -3.16 7.84
CA SER A 97 -26.39 -3.60 6.46
C SER A 97 -25.98 -2.43 5.59
N GLY A 98 -25.12 -2.67 4.61
CA GLY A 98 -24.65 -1.63 3.69
C GLY A 98 -23.49 -2.11 2.84
N ASN A 99 -22.75 -1.15 2.25
CA ASN A 99 -21.53 -1.46 1.52
C ASN A 99 -20.38 -1.74 2.51
N ALA A 100 -19.62 -2.80 2.25
CA ALA A 100 -18.45 -3.17 3.03
C ALA A 100 -17.37 -2.07 3.08
N ASP A 101 -17.23 -1.27 2.02
CA ASP A 101 -16.23 -0.19 1.96
C ASP A 101 -16.66 1.03 2.78
N GLU A 102 -17.96 1.35 2.84
CA GLU A 102 -18.50 2.40 3.73
C GLU A 102 -18.29 2.03 5.21
N VAL A 103 -18.58 0.78 5.55
CA VAL A 103 -18.34 0.22 6.89
C VAL A 103 -16.85 0.26 7.24
N ALA A 104 -15.97 -0.05 6.28
CA ALA A 104 -14.53 0.04 6.46
C ALA A 104 -14.09 1.47 6.80
N GLY A 105 -14.62 2.46 6.07
CA GLY A 105 -14.33 3.88 6.30
C GLY A 105 -14.76 4.33 7.69
N GLN A 106 -15.97 3.96 8.12
CA GLN A 106 -16.46 4.25 9.48
C GLN A 106 -15.57 3.64 10.56
N ASN A 107 -15.18 2.37 10.38
CA ASN A 107 -14.29 1.69 11.33
C ASN A 107 -12.90 2.33 11.37
N GLN A 108 -12.37 2.77 10.23
CA GLN A 108 -11.06 3.42 10.17
C GLN A 108 -11.08 4.80 10.83
N LEU A 109 -12.15 5.58 10.60
CA LEU A 109 -12.37 6.85 11.29
C LEU A 109 -12.46 6.63 12.81
N ARG A 110 -13.24 5.65 13.26
CA ARG A 110 -13.35 5.33 14.68
C ARG A 110 -12.00 4.96 15.30
N ARG A 111 -11.19 4.15 14.61
CA ARG A 111 -9.83 3.79 15.06
C ARG A 111 -8.90 4.99 15.12
N PHE A 112 -8.99 5.89 14.14
CA PHE A 112 -8.22 7.14 14.14
C PHE A 112 -8.55 8.00 15.36
N LEU A 113 -9.83 8.21 15.62
CA LEU A 113 -10.30 9.02 16.74
C LEU A 113 -9.97 8.40 18.11
N GLN A 114 -9.90 7.07 18.21
CA GLN A 114 -9.50 6.39 19.45
C GLN A 114 -8.00 6.45 19.75
N GLN A 115 -7.16 6.77 18.76
CA GLN A 115 -5.70 6.87 18.92
C GLN A 115 -5.24 8.29 19.30
N ARG A 116 -6.15 9.26 19.37
CA ARG A 116 -5.89 10.65 19.73
C ARG A 116 -6.49 10.98 21.09
#